data_AF-A0A9Q3J0E1-F1
#
_entry.id   AF-A0A9Q3J0E1-F1
#
_cell.length_a   1.000
_cell.length_b   1.000
_cell.length_c   1.000
_cell.angle_alpha   90.00
_cell.angle_beta   90.00
_cell.angle_gamma   90.00
#
_symmetry.space_group_name_H-M   'P 1'
#
loop_
_entity.id
_entity.type
_entity.pdbx_description
1 polymer ?
#
loop_
_entity_poly.entity_id
_entity_poly.type
_entity_poly.pdbx_seq_one_letter_code
_entity_poly.pdbx_strand_id
1 'polypeptide(L)'
;MMESELDNIGALDFILGIDKQSQQIQERLDRKAYNLIICYLNENNLSFVSSMLNSNQKQDGQILWKILKEKYILNDISSQNLPFKNFSQVKFSQTPDFVQEIQTAVRKMQLVGFKLEELVLIIMALSKLPPELYSFLHTMSHGFQNQGLDFILEKLEKDHVQFRLNEGHREATTAFYSQRNKRYCNYC
;
A
#
# COMPACT_ATOMS: atom_id res chain seq x y z
N MET A 1 17.41 5.08 -23.42
CA MET A 1 17.48 4.74 -24.86
C MET A 1 16.14 4.89 -25.59
N MET A 2 14.96 4.66 -24.98
CA MET A 2 13.67 5.08 -25.57
C MET A 2 13.15 6.41 -24.98
N GLU A 3 13.20 6.55 -23.65
CA GLU A 3 12.73 7.73 -22.93
C GLU A 3 13.39 9.04 -23.39
N SER A 4 14.72 9.04 -23.55
CA SER A 4 15.47 10.18 -24.10
C SER A 4 15.06 10.57 -25.52
N GLU A 5 14.61 9.62 -26.35
CA GLU A 5 14.17 9.90 -27.72
C GLU A 5 12.74 10.47 -27.71
N LEU A 6 11.88 9.97 -26.82
CA LEU A 6 10.54 10.53 -26.57
C LEU A 6 10.61 11.96 -26.05
N ASP A 7 11.58 12.24 -25.18
CA ASP A 7 11.85 13.59 -24.66
C ASP A 7 12.36 14.52 -25.78
N ASN A 8 13.31 14.05 -26.59
CA ASN A 8 13.85 14.78 -27.74
C ASN A 8 12.77 15.20 -28.76
N ILE A 9 11.73 14.37 -28.96
CA ILE A 9 10.61 14.70 -29.85
C ILE A 9 9.48 15.48 -29.16
N GLY A 10 9.62 15.80 -27.88
CA GLY A 10 8.62 16.51 -27.06
C GLY A 10 7.36 15.70 -26.78
N ALA A 11 7.43 14.37 -26.88
CA ALA A 11 6.28 13.48 -26.74
C ALA A 11 6.19 12.81 -25.36
N LEU A 12 7.24 12.90 -24.53
CA LEU A 12 7.31 12.24 -23.22
C LEU A 12 6.22 12.75 -22.26
N ASP A 13 6.16 14.05 -22.00
CA ASP A 13 5.15 14.63 -21.11
C ASP A 13 3.71 14.43 -21.64
N PHE A 14 3.58 14.35 -22.97
CA PHE A 14 2.31 14.08 -23.64
C PHE A 14 1.81 12.65 -23.38
N ILE A 15 2.65 11.62 -23.56
CA ILE A 15 2.23 10.23 -23.29
C ILE A 15 2.02 9.94 -21.80
N LEU A 16 2.66 10.73 -20.92
CA LEU A 16 2.45 10.68 -19.47
C LEU A 16 1.18 11.43 -19.03
N GLY A 17 0.55 12.19 -19.93
CA GLY A 17 -0.67 12.95 -19.64
C GLY A 17 -0.43 14.18 -18.75
N ILE A 18 0.80 14.69 -18.70
CA ILE A 18 1.20 15.83 -17.87
C ILE A 18 0.92 17.14 -18.61
N ASP A 19 1.08 17.15 -19.93
CA ASP A 19 0.95 18.37 -20.75
C ASP A 19 -0.42 18.48 -21.45
N LYS A 20 -0.98 19.71 -21.47
CA LYS A 20 -2.25 20.06 -22.11
C LYS A 20 -2.00 21.08 -23.23
N GLN A 21 -1.39 20.61 -24.31
CA GLN A 21 -1.17 21.41 -25.52
C GLN A 21 -2.44 21.53 -26.37
N SER A 22 -2.41 22.40 -27.38
CA SER A 22 -3.48 22.51 -28.37
C SER A 22 -3.68 21.20 -29.15
N GLN A 23 -4.92 20.91 -29.53
CA GLN A 23 -5.35 19.63 -30.11
C GLN A 23 -4.56 19.20 -31.37
N GLN A 24 -4.19 20.14 -32.24
CA GLN A 24 -3.37 19.82 -33.43
C GLN A 24 -1.94 19.38 -33.09
N ILE A 25 -1.36 19.94 -32.03
CA ILE A 25 -0.01 19.56 -31.60
C ILE A 25 -0.06 18.19 -30.92
N GLN A 26 -1.13 17.92 -30.16
CA GLN A 26 -1.38 16.62 -29.54
C GLN A 26 -1.46 15.49 -30.57
N GLU A 27 -2.25 15.63 -31.65
CA GLU A 27 -2.35 14.61 -32.70
C GLU A 27 -0.99 14.31 -33.38
N ARG A 28 -0.16 15.34 -33.57
CA ARG A 28 1.18 15.19 -34.15
C ARG A 28 2.12 14.47 -33.20
N LEU A 29 2.11 14.83 -31.92
CA LEU A 29 2.94 14.19 -30.90
C LEU A 29 2.53 12.74 -30.68
N ASP A 30 1.23 12.46 -30.70
CA ASP A 30 0.67 11.12 -30.52
C ASP A 30 1.11 10.15 -31.61
N ARG A 31 1.03 10.58 -32.87
CA ARG A 31 1.57 9.81 -34.01
C ARG A 31 3.06 9.55 -33.90
N LYS A 32 3.85 10.54 -33.49
CA LYS A 32 5.30 10.38 -33.34
C LYS A 32 5.62 9.40 -32.20
N ALA A 33 4.94 9.54 -31.07
CA ALA A 33 5.07 8.63 -29.93
C ALA A 33 4.74 7.20 -30.33
N TYR A 34 3.61 6.98 -31.02
CA TYR A 34 3.20 5.67 -31.51
C TYR A 34 4.31 5.02 -32.34
N ASN A 35 4.79 5.72 -33.37
CA ASN A 35 5.81 5.18 -34.27
C ASN A 35 7.10 4.85 -33.52
N LEU A 36 7.55 5.74 -32.65
CA LEU A 36 8.77 5.53 -31.88
C LEU A 36 8.62 4.32 -30.95
N ILE A 37 7.53 4.23 -30.18
CA ILE A 37 7.30 3.11 -29.26
C ILE A 37 7.32 1.79 -30.04
N ILE A 38 6.59 1.69 -31.17
CA ILE A 38 6.56 0.50 -32.02
C ILE A 38 7.96 0.09 -32.48
N CYS A 39 8.81 1.04 -32.91
CA CYS A 39 10.18 0.76 -33.36
C CYS A 39 11.07 0.13 -32.27
N TYR A 40 10.74 0.34 -31.00
CA TYR A 40 11.49 -0.20 -29.86
C TYR A 40 10.87 -1.48 -29.27
N LEU A 41 9.74 -1.97 -29.82
CA LEU A 41 9.13 -3.23 -29.39
C LEU A 41 9.77 -4.43 -30.09
N ASN A 42 9.91 -5.54 -29.35
CA ASN A 42 10.25 -6.84 -29.91
C ASN A 42 9.01 -7.54 -30.51
N GLU A 43 9.23 -8.62 -31.26
CA GLU A 43 8.16 -9.37 -31.96
C GLU A 43 7.03 -9.81 -31.02
N ASN A 44 7.36 -10.32 -29.83
CA ASN A 44 6.36 -10.75 -28.83
C ASN A 44 5.46 -9.58 -28.37
N ASN A 45 6.02 -8.38 -28.25
CA ASN A 45 5.27 -7.19 -27.87
C ASN A 45 4.46 -6.62 -29.02
N LEU A 46 4.99 -6.69 -30.24
CA LEU A 46 4.27 -6.28 -31.45
C LEU A 46 3.03 -7.15 -31.66
N SER A 47 3.15 -8.48 -31.55
CA SER A 47 2.01 -9.39 -31.67
C SER A 47 0.94 -9.10 -30.61
N PHE A 48 1.34 -8.92 -29.36
CA PHE A 48 0.40 -8.58 -28.27
C PHE A 48 -0.34 -7.26 -28.55
N VAL A 49 0.40 -6.18 -28.82
CA VAL A 49 -0.20 -4.86 -29.08
C VAL A 49 -1.13 -4.91 -30.30
N SER A 50 -0.73 -5.64 -31.36
CA SER A 50 -1.55 -5.79 -32.56
C SER A 50 -2.88 -6.50 -32.32
N SER A 51 -2.93 -7.42 -31.34
CA SER A 51 -4.18 -8.09 -30.93
C SER A 51 -5.11 -7.22 -30.06
N MET A 52 -4.57 -6.19 -29.42
CA MET A 52 -5.32 -5.32 -28.49
C MET A 52 -5.82 -4.02 -29.16
N LEU A 53 -5.15 -3.56 -30.22
CA LEU A 53 -5.52 -2.34 -30.94
C LEU A 53 -6.60 -2.58 -32.00
N ASN A 54 -7.68 -1.80 -31.94
CA ASN A 54 -8.66 -1.72 -33.02
C ASN A 54 -8.13 -0.90 -34.21
N SER A 55 -8.75 -1.04 -35.39
CA SER A 55 -8.35 -0.30 -36.62
C SER A 55 -8.28 1.21 -36.43
N ASN A 56 -9.15 1.76 -35.57
CA ASN A 56 -9.26 3.20 -35.31
C ASN A 56 -8.27 3.71 -34.24
N GLN A 57 -7.55 2.80 -33.57
CA GLN A 57 -6.56 3.09 -32.53
C GLN A 57 -5.12 2.92 -33.04
N LYS A 58 -4.96 2.50 -34.30
CA LYS A 58 -3.66 2.50 -34.97
C LYS A 58 -3.22 3.95 -35.12
N GLN A 59 -2.02 4.26 -34.64
CA GLN A 59 -1.44 5.61 -34.55
C GLN A 59 -1.73 6.40 -33.25
N ASP A 60 -2.42 5.80 -32.29
CA ASP A 60 -2.62 6.40 -30.96
C ASP A 60 -1.51 5.94 -30.00
N GLY A 61 -0.55 6.84 -29.74
CA GLY A 61 0.61 6.62 -28.90
C GLY A 61 0.26 6.54 -27.42
N GLN A 62 -0.75 7.29 -26.96
CA GLN A 62 -1.24 7.22 -25.58
C GLN A 62 -1.91 5.89 -25.28
N ILE A 63 -2.79 5.41 -26.17
CA ILE A 63 -3.44 4.10 -26.03
C ILE A 63 -2.39 2.99 -26.09
N LEU A 64 -1.43 3.08 -27.02
CA LEU A 64 -0.32 2.13 -27.09
C LEU A 64 0.47 2.08 -25.78
N TRP A 65 0.85 3.25 -25.24
CA TRP A 65 1.56 3.35 -23.97
C TRP A 65 0.75 2.76 -22.81
N LYS A 66 -0.56 3.03 -22.77
CA LYS A 66 -1.48 2.46 -21.78
C LYS A 66 -1.54 0.93 -21.85
N ILE A 67 -1.70 0.35 -23.05
CA ILE A 67 -1.74 -1.10 -23.25
C ILE A 67 -0.43 -1.77 -22.80
N LEU A 68 0.72 -1.18 -23.16
CA LEU A 68 2.02 -1.68 -22.74
C LEU A 68 2.18 -1.58 -21.23
N LYS A 69 1.77 -0.45 -20.65
CA LYS A 69 1.76 -0.27 -19.20
C LYS A 69 0.90 -1.34 -18.54
N GLU A 70 -0.30 -1.61 -19.03
CA GLU A 70 -1.18 -2.68 -18.50
C GLU A 70 -0.57 -4.07 -18.62
N LYS A 71 0.13 -4.38 -19.73
CA LYS A 71 0.84 -5.66 -19.92
C LYS A 71 1.95 -5.87 -18.88
N TYR A 72 2.66 -4.80 -18.54
CA TYR A 72 3.88 -4.85 -17.73
C TYR A 72 3.70 -4.33 -16.29
N ILE A 73 2.54 -3.77 -15.96
CA ILE A 73 2.11 -3.66 -14.58
C ILE A 73 2.05 -5.10 -14.07
N LEU A 74 2.71 -5.35 -12.94
CA LEU A 74 2.65 -6.59 -12.15
C LEU A 74 1.22 -6.84 -11.62
N ASN A 75 0.21 -6.84 -12.50
CA ASN A 75 -1.21 -7.03 -12.17
C ASN A 75 -1.67 -8.46 -12.44
N ASP A 76 -0.75 -9.39 -12.72
CA ASP A 76 -1.11 -10.80 -12.76
C ASP A 76 -1.40 -11.29 -11.34
N ILE A 77 -2.51 -12.00 -11.16
CA ILE A 77 -2.91 -12.66 -9.91
C ILE A 77 -1.73 -13.43 -9.32
N SER A 78 -0.92 -14.09 -10.16
CA SER A 78 0.27 -14.83 -9.73
C SER A 78 1.29 -13.94 -8.99
N SER A 79 1.51 -12.72 -9.48
CA SER A 79 2.45 -11.76 -8.90
C SER A 79 1.91 -11.08 -7.64
N GLN A 80 0.57 -10.99 -7.53
CA GLN A 80 -0.11 -10.36 -6.40
C GLN A 80 -0.44 -11.32 -5.26
N ASN A 81 -0.63 -12.60 -5.57
CA ASN A 81 -0.99 -13.64 -4.59
C ASN A 81 0.06 -13.76 -3.48
N LEU A 82 1.34 -13.78 -3.82
CA LEU A 82 2.40 -13.96 -2.82
C LEU A 82 2.48 -12.79 -1.82
N PRO A 83 2.53 -11.51 -2.25
CA PRO A 83 2.45 -10.37 -1.33
C PRO A 83 1.17 -10.34 -0.49
N PHE A 84 0.01 -10.64 -1.07
CA PHE A 84 -1.25 -10.70 -0.32
C PHE A 84 -1.26 -11.84 0.71
N LYS A 85 -0.74 -13.02 0.35
CA LYS A 85 -0.58 -14.16 1.25
C LYS A 85 0.34 -13.80 2.42
N ASN A 86 1.46 -13.13 2.14
CA ASN A 86 2.39 -12.67 3.19
C ASN A 86 1.70 -11.70 4.15
N PHE A 87 0.97 -10.70 3.62
CA PHE A 87 0.15 -9.80 4.45
C PHE A 87 -0.88 -10.56 5.29
N SER A 88 -1.59 -11.52 4.69
CA SER A 88 -2.60 -12.33 5.37
C SER A 88 -2.01 -13.19 6.49
N GLN A 89 -0.75 -13.62 6.36
CA GLN A 89 -0.04 -14.44 7.34
C GLN A 89 0.65 -13.66 8.47
N VAL A 90 0.73 -12.33 8.40
CA VAL A 90 1.20 -11.50 9.52
C VAL A 90 0.35 -11.79 10.75
N LYS A 91 1.01 -12.16 11.84
CA LYS A 91 0.42 -12.43 13.16
C LYS A 91 0.97 -11.42 14.16
N PHE A 92 0.16 -11.09 15.16
CA PHE A 92 0.61 -10.23 16.23
C PHE A 92 1.68 -10.94 17.10
N SER A 93 2.77 -10.23 17.37
CA SER A 93 3.90 -10.68 18.20
C SER A 93 4.17 -9.67 19.32
N GLN A 94 4.87 -8.58 19.00
CA GLN A 94 5.00 -7.38 19.80
C GLN A 94 4.57 -6.19 18.94
N THR A 95 4.07 -5.13 19.57
CA THR A 95 3.52 -3.98 18.82
C THR A 95 4.50 -3.37 17.81
N PRO A 96 5.78 -3.10 18.14
CA PRO A 96 6.71 -2.51 17.17
C PRO A 96 6.96 -3.43 15.97
N ASP A 97 7.19 -4.72 16.22
CA ASP A 97 7.42 -5.72 15.17
C ASP A 97 6.19 -5.87 14.28
N PHE A 98 5.01 -5.94 14.89
CA PHE A 98 3.74 -6.04 14.18
C PHE A 98 3.48 -4.82 13.28
N VAL A 99 3.70 -3.60 13.80
CA VAL A 99 3.55 -2.37 13.02
C VAL A 99 4.49 -2.38 11.82
N GLN A 100 5.76 -2.72 12.04
CA GLN A 100 6.77 -2.79 10.99
C GLN A 100 6.42 -3.86 9.94
N GLU A 101 5.97 -5.03 10.36
CA GLU A 101 5.57 -6.14 9.49
C GLU A 101 4.35 -5.76 8.61
N ILE A 102 3.32 -5.16 9.20
CA ILE A 102 2.14 -4.68 8.46
C ILE A 102 2.55 -3.64 7.43
N GLN A 103 3.30 -2.60 7.81
CA GLN A 103 3.75 -1.58 6.87
C GLN A 103 4.59 -2.16 5.74
N THR A 104 5.50 -3.07 6.07
CA THR A 104 6.35 -3.74 5.07
C THR A 104 5.52 -4.58 4.10
N ALA A 105 4.53 -5.31 4.61
CA ALA A 105 3.64 -6.12 3.79
C ALA A 105 2.76 -5.25 2.86
N VAL A 106 2.21 -4.14 3.37
CA VAL A 106 1.44 -3.18 2.56
C VAL A 106 2.28 -2.55 1.46
N ARG A 107 3.51 -2.10 1.76
CA ARG A 107 4.43 -1.59 0.73
C ARG A 107 4.72 -2.64 -0.35
N LYS A 108 4.94 -3.90 0.04
CA LYS A 108 5.17 -5.01 -0.91
C LYS A 108 3.96 -5.27 -1.81
N MET A 109 2.74 -5.18 -1.28
CA MET A 109 1.51 -5.27 -2.09
C MET A 109 1.41 -4.10 -3.08
N GLN A 110 1.69 -2.88 -2.63
CA GLN A 110 1.64 -1.68 -3.48
C GLN A 110 2.68 -1.72 -4.62
N LEU A 111 3.88 -2.27 -4.36
CA LEU A 111 4.93 -2.45 -5.37
C LEU A 111 4.51 -3.35 -6.53
N VAL A 112 3.64 -4.33 -6.28
CA VAL A 112 3.05 -5.21 -7.31
C VAL A 112 1.68 -4.72 -7.77
N GLY A 113 1.35 -3.44 -7.58
CA GLY A 113 0.08 -2.88 -8.03
C GLY A 113 -1.16 -3.40 -7.29
N PHE A 114 -1.00 -4.23 -6.25
CA PHE A 114 -2.12 -4.70 -5.43
C PHE A 114 -2.52 -3.60 -4.45
N LYS A 115 -3.54 -2.83 -4.84
CA LYS A 115 -4.08 -1.72 -4.05
C LYS A 115 -5.46 -2.10 -3.51
N LEU A 116 -5.59 -2.01 -2.18
CA LEU A 116 -6.86 -2.10 -1.49
C LEU A 116 -7.29 -0.71 -1.04
N GLU A 117 -8.60 -0.54 -0.84
CA GLU A 117 -9.12 0.65 -0.18
C GLU A 117 -8.54 0.77 1.24
N GLU A 118 -8.17 1.98 1.63
CA GLU A 118 -7.52 2.28 2.92
C GLU A 118 -8.30 1.70 4.10
N LEU A 119 -9.62 1.86 4.10
CA LEU A 119 -10.50 1.35 5.15
C LEU A 119 -10.44 -0.17 5.27
N VAL A 120 -10.36 -0.88 4.13
CA VAL A 120 -10.23 -2.34 4.11
C VAL A 120 -8.88 -2.76 4.68
N LEU A 121 -7.79 -2.08 4.31
CA LEU A 121 -6.46 -2.33 4.89
C LEU A 121 -6.44 -2.15 6.40
N ILE A 122 -7.07 -1.07 6.90
CA ILE A 122 -7.20 -0.80 8.32
C ILE A 122 -7.95 -1.93 9.02
N ILE A 123 -9.13 -2.32 8.53
CA ILE A 123 -9.92 -3.41 9.12
C ILE A 123 -9.14 -4.73 9.12
N MET A 124 -8.45 -5.05 8.02
CA MET A 124 -7.65 -6.27 7.92
C MET A 124 -6.43 -6.26 8.84
N ALA A 125 -5.76 -5.12 9.02
CA ALA A 125 -4.65 -4.99 9.95
C ALA A 125 -5.14 -5.15 11.40
N LEU A 126 -6.23 -4.47 11.75
CA LEU A 126 -6.78 -4.46 13.10
C LEU A 126 -7.39 -5.80 13.53
N SER A 127 -7.98 -6.55 12.60
CA SER A 127 -8.52 -7.89 12.89
C SER A 127 -7.45 -8.92 13.27
N LYS A 128 -6.16 -8.59 13.10
CA LYS A 128 -5.02 -9.42 13.52
C LYS A 128 -4.57 -9.16 14.95
N LEU A 129 -5.11 -8.14 15.62
CA LEU A 129 -4.76 -7.82 17.00
C LEU A 129 -5.34 -8.86 17.96
N PRO A 130 -4.66 -9.14 19.08
CA PRO A 130 -5.14 -10.07 20.06
C PRO A 130 -6.22 -9.39 20.95
N PRO A 131 -7.04 -10.19 21.67
CA PRO A 131 -8.20 -9.68 22.43
C PRO A 131 -7.87 -8.61 23.47
N GLU A 132 -6.65 -8.63 24.03
CA GLU A 132 -6.17 -7.68 25.04
C GLU A 132 -6.13 -6.24 24.48
N LEU A 133 -6.03 -6.09 23.16
CA LEU A 133 -6.01 -4.81 22.47
C LEU A 133 -7.36 -4.42 21.87
N TYR A 134 -8.44 -5.14 22.16
CA TYR A 134 -9.77 -4.77 21.66
C TYR A 134 -10.31 -3.49 22.31
N SER A 135 -9.82 -3.13 23.50
CA SER A 135 -10.09 -1.84 24.13
C SER A 135 -9.64 -0.67 23.23
N PHE A 136 -8.48 -0.81 22.57
CA PHE A 136 -8.00 0.14 21.58
C PHE A 136 -8.94 0.21 20.36
N LEU A 137 -9.42 -0.93 19.85
CA LEU A 137 -10.40 -0.97 18.75
C LEU A 137 -11.68 -0.19 19.09
N HIS A 138 -12.17 -0.30 20.32
CA HIS A 138 -13.35 0.43 20.77
C HIS A 138 -13.09 1.95 20.82
N THR A 139 -11.94 2.38 21.32
CA THR A 139 -11.51 3.79 21.27
C THR A 139 -11.37 4.27 19.82
N MET A 140 -10.91 3.40 18.92
CA MET A 140 -10.75 3.74 17.51
C MET A 140 -12.06 3.96 16.77
N SER A 141 -13.11 3.21 17.11
CA SER A 141 -14.44 3.31 16.51
C SER A 141 -15.09 4.69 16.70
N HIS A 142 -14.66 5.46 17.70
CA HIS A 142 -15.24 6.77 18.03
C HIS A 142 -14.34 7.96 17.68
N GLY A 143 -13.03 7.76 17.47
CA GLY A 143 -12.05 8.86 17.39
C GLY A 143 -11.33 9.06 16.05
N PHE A 144 -11.35 8.10 15.12
CA PHE A 144 -10.42 8.10 13.96
C PHE A 144 -11.10 8.05 12.59
N GLN A 145 -12.30 8.63 12.45
CA GLN A 145 -12.91 8.80 11.14
C GLN A 145 -11.95 9.62 10.24
N ASN A 146 -11.61 9.07 9.07
CA ASN A 146 -10.70 9.64 8.05
C ASN A 146 -9.19 9.62 8.36
N GLN A 147 -8.73 8.77 9.27
CA GLN A 147 -7.28 8.57 9.51
C GLN A 147 -6.71 7.46 8.60
N GLY A 148 -5.48 7.62 8.14
CA GLY A 148 -4.77 6.60 7.35
C GLY A 148 -4.19 5.48 8.20
N LEU A 149 -3.81 4.37 7.56
CA LEU A 149 -3.25 3.18 8.22
C LEU A 149 -2.01 3.52 9.06
N ASP A 150 -1.09 4.32 8.53
CA ASP A 150 0.16 4.65 9.23
C ASP A 150 -0.10 5.41 10.54
N PHE A 151 -1.05 6.34 10.55
CA PHE A 151 -1.44 7.06 11.75
C PHE A 151 -1.99 6.11 12.82
N ILE A 152 -2.85 5.18 12.39
CA ILE A 152 -3.45 4.18 13.29
C ILE A 152 -2.37 3.29 13.90
N LEU A 153 -1.41 2.85 13.10
CA LEU A 153 -0.31 2.00 13.57
C LEU A 153 0.64 2.75 14.53
N GLU A 154 0.94 4.01 14.24
CA GLU A 154 1.73 4.86 15.15
C GLU A 154 1.02 5.07 16.49
N LYS A 155 -0.30 5.25 16.44
CA LYS A 155 -1.12 5.41 17.63
C LYS A 155 -1.20 4.12 18.45
N LEU A 156 -1.32 2.97 17.79
CA LEU A 156 -1.25 1.65 18.43
C LEU A 156 0.07 1.46 19.17
N GLU A 157 1.19 1.85 18.56
CA GLU A 157 2.52 1.78 19.17
C GLU A 157 2.62 2.66 20.43
N LYS A 158 2.15 3.90 20.35
CA LYS A 158 2.13 4.85 21.47
C LYS A 158 1.23 4.38 22.62
N ASP A 159 0.03 3.91 22.31
CA ASP A 159 -0.97 3.55 23.32
C ASP A 159 -0.61 2.21 23.99
N HIS A 160 -0.02 1.24 23.27
CA HIS A 160 0.45 -0.01 23.87
C HIS A 160 1.56 0.22 24.93
N VAL A 161 2.45 1.18 24.71
CA VAL A 161 3.44 1.58 25.72
C VAL A 161 2.75 2.11 26.97
N GLN A 162 1.68 2.89 26.83
CA GLN A 162 0.90 3.41 27.96
C GLN A 162 0.10 2.32 28.68
N PHE A 163 -0.48 1.35 27.96
CA PHE A 163 -1.18 0.21 28.56
C PHE A 163 -0.23 -0.64 29.41
N ARG A 164 0.96 -1.00 28.91
CA ARG A 164 1.96 -1.73 29.72
C ARG A 164 2.42 -0.96 30.96
N LEU A 165 2.62 0.35 30.85
CA LEU A 165 3.01 1.19 31.99
C LEU A 165 1.91 1.24 33.06
N ASN A 166 0.65 1.31 32.64
CA ASN A 166 -0.50 1.33 33.53
C ASN A 166 -0.77 -0.02 34.20
N GLU A 167 -0.58 -1.14 33.51
CA GLU A 167 -0.67 -2.48 34.11
C GLU A 167 0.44 -2.71 35.14
N GLY A 168 1.69 -2.39 34.80
CA GLY A 168 2.81 -2.49 35.74
C GLY A 168 2.62 -1.62 36.99
N HIS A 169 2.01 -0.44 36.86
CA HIS A 169 1.61 0.38 38.01
C HIS A 169 0.50 -0.26 38.85
N ARG A 170 -0.51 -0.87 38.22
CA ARG A 170 -1.60 -1.55 38.93
C ARG A 170 -1.11 -2.78 39.68
N GLU A 171 -0.23 -3.57 39.07
CA GLU A 171 0.40 -4.74 39.69
C GLU A 171 1.36 -4.36 40.82
N ALA A 172 2.18 -3.32 40.64
CA ALA A 172 3.03 -2.81 41.71
C ALA A 172 2.20 -2.30 42.89
N THR A 173 1.05 -1.69 42.62
CA THR A 173 0.12 -1.18 43.63
C THR A 173 -0.54 -2.33 44.41
N THR A 174 -1.08 -3.34 43.74
CA THR A 174 -1.65 -4.54 44.40
C THR A 174 -0.60 -5.36 45.14
N ALA A 175 0.64 -5.45 44.63
CA ALA A 175 1.76 -6.06 45.35
C ALA A 175 2.11 -5.27 46.63
N PHE A 176 2.10 -3.94 46.58
CA PHE A 176 2.33 -3.09 47.76
C PHE A 176 1.24 -3.26 48.83
N TYR A 177 -0.04 -3.30 48.43
CA TYR A 177 -1.16 -3.49 49.36
C TYR A 177 -1.16 -4.90 49.98
N SER A 178 -0.82 -5.94 49.22
CA SER A 178 -0.73 -7.32 49.74
C SER A 178 0.47 -7.53 50.69
N GLN A 179 1.60 -6.87 50.46
CA GLN A 179 2.74 -6.87 51.40
C GLN A 179 2.45 -6.09 52.70
N ARG A 180 1.66 -5.01 52.63
CA ARG A 180 1.24 -4.26 53.82
C ARG A 180 0.30 -5.08 54.71
N ASN A 181 -0.69 -5.77 54.12
CA ASN A 181 -1.62 -6.62 54.87
C ASN A 181 -0.94 -7.82 55.58
N LYS A 182 0.16 -8.36 55.03
CA LYS A 182 0.93 -9.41 55.72
C LYS A 182 1.67 -8.94 56.96
N ARG A 183 1.99 -7.65 57.09
CA ARG A 183 2.63 -7.10 58.31
C ARG A 183 1.66 -6.90 59.47
N TYR A 184 0.35 -6.84 59.22
CA TYR A 184 -0.67 -6.69 60.25
C TYR A 184 -1.25 -8.03 60.77
N CYS A 185 -0.93 -9.16 60.13
CA CYS A 185 -1.36 -10.50 60.57
C CYS A 185 -0.41 -11.21 61.55
N ASN A 186 0.67 -10.57 62.01
CA ASN A 186 1.61 -11.15 62.99
C ASN A 186 1.37 -10.67 64.44
N TYR A 187 0.22 -10.07 64.72
CA TYR A 187 -0.23 -9.72 66.08
C TYR A 187 -1.66 -10.23 66.29
N CYS A 188 -1.85 -11.55 66.27
CA CYS A 188 -3.01 -12.24 66.83
C CYS A 188 -2.53 -13.49 67.56
#